data_AF-A0A5E4XHD5-F1
#
_entry.id   AF-A0A5E4XHD5-F1
#
_cell.length_a   1.000
_cell.length_b   1.000
_cell.length_c   1.000
_cell.angle_alpha   90.00
_cell.angle_beta   90.00
_cell.angle_gamma   90.00
#
_symmetry.space_group_name_H-M   'P 1'
#
loop_
_entity.id
_entity.type
_entity.pdbx_description
1 polymer ?
#
loop_
_entity_poly.entity_id
_entity_poly.type
_entity_poly.pdbx_seq_one_letter_code
_entity_poly.pdbx_strand_id
1 'polypeptide(L)'
;MIGSISGSRPIRVNESVASPPGLRCDVKIILARASIAISELKSNPSAAIHRADGPVAILNRNTPVAYLVPAADWEAICERLDDAELADLIRSRASETPVSTQLDDL
;
A
#
# COMPACT_ATOMS: atom_id res chain seq x y z
N MET A 1 30.48 26.83 21.94
CA MET A 1 29.68 25.61 22.17
C MET A 1 28.29 25.83 21.64
N ILE A 2 27.91 25.14 20.56
CA ILE A 2 26.54 24.65 20.31
C ILE A 2 26.69 23.57 19.23
N GLY A 3 26.73 22.31 19.67
CA GLY A 3 26.80 21.14 18.81
C GLY A 3 25.44 20.45 18.75
N SER A 4 25.22 19.77 17.62
CA SER A 4 24.23 18.70 17.40
C SER A 4 22.80 19.14 17.09
N ILE A 5 22.55 19.39 15.79
CA ILE A 5 21.22 19.20 15.22
C ILE A 5 21.21 17.79 14.61
N SER A 6 20.48 16.90 15.28
CA SER A 6 20.18 15.55 14.81
C SER A 6 19.58 15.59 13.40
N GLY A 7 20.35 15.16 12.41
CA GLY A 7 19.91 15.08 11.02
C GLY A 7 18.95 13.92 10.80
N SER A 8 17.70 14.08 11.23
CA SER A 8 16.59 13.27 10.68
C SER A 8 16.45 13.61 9.21
N ARG A 9 16.82 12.68 8.32
CA ARG A 9 16.63 12.86 6.88
C ARG A 9 15.12 12.85 6.59
N PRO A 10 14.58 13.85 5.88
CA PRO A 10 13.17 13.82 5.51
C PRO A 10 12.91 12.75 4.44
N ILE A 11 11.72 12.17 4.50
CA ILE A 11 11.18 11.21 3.52
C ILE A 11 11.29 11.81 2.12
N ARG A 12 11.90 11.08 1.19
CA ARG A 12 11.99 11.51 -0.21
C ARG A 12 10.63 11.27 -0.86
N VAL A 13 9.89 12.34 -1.12
CA VAL A 13 8.67 12.32 -1.96
C VAL A 13 9.08 11.98 -3.39
N ASN A 14 8.46 10.95 -3.97
CA ASN A 14 8.73 10.58 -5.37
C ASN A 14 7.84 11.46 -6.26
N GLU A 15 8.43 12.49 -6.86
CA GLU A 15 7.72 13.34 -7.83
C GLU A 15 7.56 12.55 -9.14
N SER A 16 6.29 12.22 -9.44
CA SER A 16 5.89 11.47 -10.62
C SER A 16 6.10 12.32 -11.88
N VAL A 17 7.24 12.13 -12.55
CA VAL A 17 7.44 12.60 -13.92
C VAL A 17 6.95 11.50 -14.86
N ALA A 18 5.91 11.81 -15.64
CA ALA A 18 5.40 10.93 -16.70
C ALA A 18 6.52 10.59 -17.70
N SER A 19 6.86 9.29 -17.80
CA SER A 19 7.91 8.80 -18.71
C SER A 19 7.37 8.55 -20.12
N PRO A 20 8.06 8.99 -21.18
CA PRO A 20 7.74 8.63 -22.57
C PRO A 20 8.10 7.17 -22.89
N PRO A 21 7.43 6.53 -23.86
CA PRO A 21 7.60 5.10 -24.13
C PRO A 21 8.89 4.87 -24.93
N GLY A 22 9.88 4.16 -24.36
CA GLY A 22 11.06 3.77 -25.14
C GLY A 22 12.33 3.37 -24.41
N LEU A 23 12.41 3.39 -23.08
CA LEU A 23 13.62 2.98 -22.37
C LEU A 23 13.39 1.74 -21.50
N ARG A 24 14.07 0.64 -21.88
CA ARG A 24 14.35 -0.47 -20.96
C ARG A 24 15.28 0.04 -19.88
N CYS A 25 14.69 0.44 -18.78
CA CYS A 25 15.36 0.49 -17.50
C CYS A 25 14.49 -0.37 -16.59
N ASP A 26 15.10 -1.36 -15.92
CA ASP A 26 14.51 -2.11 -14.81
C ASP A 26 14.29 -1.17 -13.62
N VAL A 27 13.58 -0.06 -13.84
CA VAL A 27 13.08 0.83 -12.81
C VAL A 27 11.89 0.11 -12.24
N LYS A 28 12.13 -0.62 -11.16
CA LYS A 28 11.08 -1.19 -10.34
C LYS A 28 10.24 -0.02 -9.82
N ILE A 29 9.09 0.21 -10.44
CA ILE A 29 8.22 1.35 -10.15
C ILE A 29 7.81 1.24 -8.67
N ILE A 30 8.09 2.30 -7.91
CA ILE A 30 7.66 2.41 -6.52
C ILE A 30 6.18 2.81 -6.55
N LEU A 31 5.32 1.93 -6.05
CA LEU A 31 3.86 2.15 -5.99
C LEU A 31 3.43 3.03 -4.81
N ALA A 32 4.35 3.29 -3.89
CA ALA A 32 4.15 4.13 -2.73
C ALA A 32 4.55 5.58 -2.99
N ARG A 33 3.83 6.52 -2.38
CA ARG A 33 4.16 7.96 -2.43
C ARG A 33 5.44 8.29 -1.65
N ALA A 34 5.77 7.45 -0.68
CA ALA A 34 6.92 7.57 0.20
C ALA A 34 7.81 6.33 0.12
N SER A 35 9.10 6.51 0.39
CA SER A 35 10.05 5.41 0.52
C SER A 35 11.03 5.63 1.67
N ILE A 36 11.46 4.54 2.31
CA ILE A 36 12.41 4.53 3.42
C ILE A 36 13.46 3.43 3.20
N ALA A 37 14.71 3.70 3.56
CA ALA A 37 15.76 2.68 3.52
C ALA A 37 15.61 1.69 4.69
N ILE A 38 15.95 0.42 4.47
CA ILE A 38 15.92 -0.61 5.53
C ILE A 38 16.80 -0.24 6.74
N SER A 39 17.91 0.46 6.53
CA SER A 39 18.78 0.94 7.62
C SER A 39 18.09 1.99 8.50
N GLU A 40 17.25 2.83 7.90
CA GLU A 40 16.52 3.89 8.60
C GLU A 40 15.33 3.31 9.36
N LEU A 41 14.62 2.35 8.73
CA LEU A 41 13.57 1.58 9.40
C LEU A 41 14.10 0.84 10.64
N LYS A 42 15.28 0.20 10.52
CA LYS A 42 15.92 -0.49 11.66
C LYS A 42 16.32 0.46 12.78
N SER A 43 16.70 1.69 12.46
CA SER A 43 17.16 2.65 13.47
C SER A 43 16.02 3.29 14.26
N ASN A 44 14.86 3.50 13.64
CA ASN A 44 13.73 4.13 14.33
C ASN A 44 12.38 3.65 13.75
N PRO A 45 11.93 2.44 14.11
CA PRO A 45 10.74 1.83 13.52
C PRO A 45 9.46 2.62 13.82
N SER A 46 9.30 3.14 15.04
CA SER A 46 8.11 3.90 15.42
C SER A 46 7.97 5.20 14.65
N ALA A 47 9.08 5.91 14.38
CA ALA A 47 9.05 7.13 13.59
C ALA A 47 8.69 6.87 12.12
N ALA A 48 9.09 5.72 11.57
CA ALA A 48 8.69 5.32 10.23
C ALA A 48 7.19 5.02 10.14
N ILE A 49 6.61 4.39 11.17
CA ILE A 49 5.18 4.09 11.26
C ILE A 49 4.35 5.38 11.42
N HIS A 50 4.73 6.26 12.37
CA HIS A 50 3.94 7.47 12.65
C HIS A 50 4.01 8.52 11.53
N ARG A 51 5.05 8.50 10.70
CA ARG A 51 5.18 9.42 9.55
C ARG A 51 4.61 8.83 8.26
N ALA A 52 4.12 7.59 8.29
CA ALA A 52 3.49 6.96 7.14
C ALA A 52 2.09 7.55 6.95
N ASP A 53 1.96 8.43 5.96
CA ASP A 53 0.68 8.88 5.42
C ASP A 53 0.40 8.04 4.15
N GLY A 54 -0.16 6.86 4.35
CA GLY A 54 -0.33 5.86 3.30
C GLY A 54 0.79 4.81 3.22
N PRO A 55 0.76 3.95 2.18
CA PRO A 55 1.79 2.95 1.93
C PRO A 55 3.18 3.57 1.74
N VAL A 56 4.19 2.96 2.37
CA VAL A 56 5.61 3.36 2.29
C VAL A 56 6.44 2.20 1.74
N ALA A 57 7.21 2.45 0.69
CA ALA A 57 8.12 1.45 0.15
C ALA A 57 9.40 1.32 0.99
N ILE A 58 9.75 0.10 1.37
CA ILE A 58 11.02 -0.22 2.04
C ILE A 58 12.04 -0.61 0.99
N LEU A 59 13.15 0.12 0.96
CA LEU A 59 14.24 -0.06 0.00
C LEU A 59 15.43 -0.78 0.63
N ASN A 60 16.00 -1.75 -0.07
CA ASN A 60 17.29 -2.34 0.20
C ASN A 60 18.22 -2.12 -1.01
N ARG A 61 19.38 -1.49 -0.80
CA ARG A 61 20.31 -1.10 -1.88
C ARG A 61 19.60 -0.39 -3.05
N ASN A 62 18.70 0.55 -2.72
CA ASN A 62 17.89 1.32 -3.68
C ASN A 62 16.82 0.52 -4.45
N THR A 63 16.57 -0.74 -4.07
CA THR A 63 15.55 -1.61 -4.66
C THR A 63 14.39 -1.80 -3.69
N PRO A 64 13.11 -1.61 -4.10
CA PRO A 64 11.97 -1.88 -3.23
C PRO A 64 11.85 -3.38 -2.97
N VAL A 65 11.87 -3.74 -1.69
CA VAL A 65 11.81 -5.13 -1.19
C VAL A 65 10.53 -5.43 -0.42
N ALA A 66 9.89 -4.42 0.17
CA ALA A 66 8.65 -4.57 0.92
C ALA A 66 7.86 -3.25 0.92
N TYR A 67 6.60 -3.30 1.34
CA TYR A 67 5.78 -2.13 1.63
C TYR A 67 5.34 -2.19 3.10
N LEU A 68 5.40 -1.05 3.77
CA LEU A 68 4.74 -0.82 5.03
C LEU A 68 3.39 -0.18 4.73
N VAL A 69 2.32 -0.86 5.07
CA VAL A 69 0.95 -0.37 4.91
C VAL A 69 0.39 -0.13 6.32
N PRO A 70 -0.08 1.09 6.65
CA PRO A 70 -0.77 1.33 7.92
C PRO A 70 -1.96 0.39 8.11
N ALA A 71 -2.25 0.01 9.35
CA ALA A 71 -3.32 -0.95 9.65
C ALA A 71 -4.68 -0.51 9.07
N ALA A 72 -5.04 0.77 9.23
CA ALA A 72 -6.29 1.33 8.70
C ALA A 72 -6.37 1.23 7.16
N ASP A 73 -5.27 1.46 6.45
CA ASP A 73 -5.26 1.32 4.99
C ASP A 73 -5.35 -0.14 4.57
N TRP A 74 -4.69 -1.04 5.30
CA TRP A 74 -4.76 -2.47 5.03
C TRP A 74 -6.19 -3.01 5.23
N GLU A 75 -6.83 -2.63 6.33
CA GLU A 75 -8.23 -2.95 6.61
C GLU A 75 -9.16 -2.43 5.50
N ALA A 76 -8.99 -1.19 5.08
CA ALA A 76 -9.78 -0.59 4.00
C ALA A 76 -9.52 -1.21 2.61
N ILE A 77 -8.37 -1.86 2.42
CA ILE A 77 -8.08 -2.67 1.22
C ILE A 77 -8.82 -4.00 1.32
N CYS A 78 -8.75 -4.69 2.46
CA CYS A 78 -9.46 -5.95 2.69
C CYS A 78 -10.98 -5.78 2.51
N GLU A 79 -11.58 -4.75 3.11
CA GLU A 79 -13.02 -4.48 2.98
C GLU A 79 -13.44 -4.32 1.51
N ARG A 80 -12.64 -3.59 0.71
CA ARG A 80 -12.91 -3.42 -0.73
C ARG A 80 -12.73 -4.70 -1.55
N LEU A 81 -11.83 -5.59 -1.14
CA LEU A 81 -11.64 -6.88 -1.80
C LEU A 81 -12.83 -7.79 -1.53
N ASP A 82 -13.31 -7.83 -0.28
CA ASP A 82 -14.50 -8.61 0.09
C ASP A 82 -15.74 -8.13 -0.69
N ASP A 83 -15.93 -6.82 -0.81
CA ASP A 83 -17.00 -6.23 -1.64
C ASP A 83 -16.90 -6.63 -3.12
N ALA A 84 -15.68 -6.66 -3.67
CA ALA A 84 -15.45 -7.05 -5.06
C ALA A 84 -15.77 -8.53 -5.30
N GLU A 85 -15.34 -9.41 -4.40
CA GLU A 85 -15.66 -10.84 -4.45
C GLU A 85 -17.17 -11.08 -4.33
N LEU A 86 -17.85 -10.34 -3.45
CA LEU A 86 -19.30 -10.39 -3.33
C LEU A 86 -20.00 -9.89 -4.60
N ALA A 87 -19.53 -8.81 -5.20
CA ALA A 87 -20.08 -8.29 -6.45
C ALA A 87 -19.94 -9.30 -7.61
N ASP A 88 -18.81 -9.99 -7.69
CA ASP A 88 -18.58 -11.06 -8.68
C ASP A 88 -19.49 -12.27 -8.43
N LEU A 89 -19.72 -12.60 -7.16
CA LEU A 89 -20.65 -13.65 -6.77
C LEU A 89 -22.09 -13.32 -7.16
N ILE A 90 -22.55 -12.09 -6.89
CA ILE A 90 -23.87 -11.60 -7.31
C ILE A 90 -23.99 -11.64 -8.83
N ARG A 91 -22.96 -11.19 -9.54
CA ARG A 91 -22.96 -11.18 -11.01
C ARG A 91 -23.01 -12.59 -11.60
N SER A 92 -22.29 -13.54 -11.02
CA SER A 92 -22.30 -14.94 -11.48
C SER A 92 -23.65 -15.62 -11.26
N ARG A 93 -24.37 -15.24 -10.20
CA ARG A 93 -25.72 -15.76 -9.89
C ARG A 93 -26.87 -14.95 -10.48
N ALA A 94 -26.60 -13.82 -11.13
CA ALA A 94 -27.63 -12.93 -11.67
C ALA A 94 -28.53 -13.62 -12.72
N SER A 95 -28.06 -14.70 -13.35
CA SER A 95 -28.83 -15.50 -14.31
C SER A 95 -29.53 -16.72 -13.71
N GLU A 96 -29.39 -16.98 -12.41
CA GLU A 96 -30.07 -18.10 -11.74
C GLU A 96 -31.55 -17.78 -11.51
N THR A 97 -32.41 -18.80 -11.54
CA THR A 97 -33.84 -18.62 -11.24
C THR A 97 -34.05 -18.56 -9.72
N PRO A 98 -34.59 -17.46 -9.17
CA PRO A 98 -34.82 -17.36 -7.73
C PRO A 98 -35.87 -18.37 -7.29
N VAL A 99 -35.60 -19.08 -6.19
CA VAL A 99 -36.57 -19.96 -5.54
C VAL A 99 -37.16 -19.20 -4.36
N SER A 100 -38.48 -19.03 -4.33
CA SER A 100 -39.18 -18.39 -3.23
C SER A 100 -39.34 -19.36 -2.05
N THR A 101 -38.84 -19.00 -0.88
CA THR A 101 -39.02 -19.74 0.38
C THR A 101 -39.48 -18.80 1.49
N GLN A 102 -40.20 -19.33 2.49
CA GLN A 102 -40.57 -18.61 3.71
C GLN A 102 -39.48 -18.88 4.77
N LEU A 103 -39.19 -17.90 5.64
CA LEU A 103 -38.18 -18.05 6.70
C LEU A 103 -38.51 -19.16 7.71
N ASP A 104 -39.80 -19.48 7.87
CA ASP A 104 -40.27 -20.51 8.80
C ASP A 104 -40.08 -21.95 8.29
N ASP A 105 -39.61 -22.14 7.04
CA ASP A 105 -39.42 -23.43 6.35
C ASP A 105 -37.94 -23.84 6.19
N LEU A 106 -37.01 -23.18 6.90
CA LEU A 106 -35.55 -23.43 6.85
C LEU A 106 -35.05 -24.42 7.91
#